data_AF-A0A6C0C7I3-F1
#
_entry.id   AF-A0A6C0C7I3-F1
#
_cell.length_a   1.000
_cell.length_b   1.000
_cell.length_c   1.000
_cell.angle_alpha   90.00
_cell.angle_beta   90.00
_cell.angle_gamma   90.00
#
_symmetry.space_group_name_H-M   'P 1'
#
loop_
_entity.id
_entity.type
_entity.pdbx_description
1 polymer ?
#
loop_
_entity_poly.entity_id
_entity_poly.type
_entity_poly.pdbx_seq_one_letter_code
_entity_poly.pdbx_strand_id
1 'polypeptide(L)'
;MSYKNMTNNDILEDDDSNKFTCSECNNSSDKYFIHMNIDNMDKYICSYLCCKNIDDKYGGDHMRYVVNIKDFQHLRPLKPSGYKENKNKFSLEYDYINEDRNEFIESLYLEDERMSKLEEEYSYISSSSDSDTE
;
A
#
# COMPACT_ATOMS: atom_id res chain seq x y z
N MET A 1 42.93 9.85 -37.16
CA MET A 1 41.99 10.54 -36.27
C MET A 1 40.66 9.83 -36.33
N SER A 2 40.26 9.17 -35.26
CA SER A 2 38.94 8.56 -35.13
C SER A 2 38.60 8.58 -33.64
N TYR A 3 37.58 9.35 -33.28
CA TYR A 3 37.14 9.49 -31.90
C TYR A 3 36.20 8.33 -31.60
N LYS A 4 36.58 7.47 -30.65
CA LYS A 4 35.68 6.46 -30.09
C LYS A 4 34.71 7.17 -29.14
N ASN A 5 33.43 7.15 -29.49
CA ASN A 5 32.36 7.55 -28.59
C ASN A 5 32.33 6.62 -27.38
N MET A 6 32.52 7.19 -26.19
CA MET A 6 32.24 6.52 -24.92
C MET A 6 30.75 6.62 -24.65
N THR A 7 30.05 5.50 -24.65
CA THR A 7 28.73 5.38 -24.04
C THR A 7 28.92 4.87 -22.63
N ASN A 8 28.71 5.75 -21.66
CA ASN A 8 28.48 5.37 -20.27
C ASN A 8 27.18 4.56 -20.20
N ASN A 9 27.24 3.36 -19.62
CA ASN A 9 26.22 2.73 -18.78
C ASN A 9 26.41 1.21 -18.81
N ASP A 10 27.50 0.72 -18.20
CA ASP A 10 27.45 -0.60 -17.59
C ASP A 10 27.03 -0.38 -16.14
N ILE A 11 25.71 -0.29 -15.98
CA ILE A 11 25.05 -0.51 -14.70
C ILE A 11 25.44 -1.93 -14.30
N LEU A 12 26.14 -2.03 -13.17
CA LEU A 12 26.48 -3.30 -12.54
C LEU A 12 25.22 -4.17 -12.48
N GLU A 13 25.26 -5.30 -13.20
CA GLU A 13 24.31 -6.38 -13.02
C GLU A 13 24.57 -6.96 -11.62
N ASP A 14 23.80 -6.51 -10.63
CA ASP A 14 23.73 -7.12 -9.29
C ASP A 14 22.99 -8.47 -9.41
N ASP A 15 23.71 -9.49 -9.87
CA ASP A 15 23.32 -10.90 -9.79
C ASP A 15 23.57 -11.42 -8.36
N ASP A 16 22.68 -11.05 -7.45
CA ASP A 16 22.40 -11.80 -6.22
C ASP A 16 20.96 -11.52 -5.83
N SER A 17 20.03 -12.35 -6.32
CA SER A 17 18.63 -12.30 -5.87
C SER A 17 18.57 -12.69 -4.39
N ASN A 18 18.75 -11.71 -3.50
CA ASN A 18 18.62 -11.88 -2.06
C ASN A 18 17.17 -12.26 -1.72
N LYS A 19 16.90 -13.57 -1.71
CA LYS A 19 15.60 -14.13 -1.31
C LYS A 19 15.49 -14.07 0.20
N PHE A 20 14.37 -13.57 0.69
CA PHE A 20 14.05 -13.51 2.11
C PHE A 20 13.29 -14.75 2.52
N THR A 21 13.63 -15.33 3.67
CA THR A 21 12.92 -16.48 4.21
C THR A 21 11.90 -16.02 5.24
N CYS A 22 10.63 -16.37 5.05
CA CYS A 22 9.58 -16.02 5.99
C CYS A 22 9.77 -16.76 7.32
N SER A 23 9.79 -16.04 8.45
CA SER A 23 9.93 -16.62 9.79
C SER A 23 8.71 -17.43 10.27
N GLU A 24 7.59 -17.38 9.54
CA GLU A 24 6.36 -18.09 9.89
C GLU A 24 6.14 -19.35 9.07
N CYS A 25 6.21 -19.26 7.74
CA CYS A 25 5.98 -20.39 6.84
C CYS A 25 7.26 -20.99 6.24
N ASN A 26 8.45 -20.42 6.54
CA ASN A 26 9.76 -20.82 6.00
C ASN A 26 9.86 -20.79 4.46
N ASN A 27 8.92 -20.14 3.78
CA ASN A 27 9.00 -19.95 2.33
C ASN A 27 9.95 -18.82 1.97
N SER A 28 10.77 -19.04 0.95
CA SER A 28 11.61 -18.01 0.35
C SER A 28 10.79 -17.16 -0.62
N SER A 29 10.89 -15.83 -0.52
CA SER A 29 10.26 -14.90 -1.45
C SER A 29 11.22 -13.78 -1.82
N ASP A 30 11.08 -13.27 -3.03
CA ASP A 30 11.82 -12.10 -3.51
C ASP A 30 11.32 -10.80 -2.85
N LYS A 31 10.15 -10.86 -2.17
CA LYS A 31 9.55 -9.73 -1.46
C LYS A 31 9.11 -10.14 -0.07
N TYR A 32 9.23 -9.22 0.88
CA TYR A 32 8.65 -9.35 2.21
C TYR A 32 7.49 -8.35 2.37
N PHE A 33 6.54 -8.71 3.21
CA PHE A 33 5.44 -7.86 3.65
C PHE A 33 5.85 -7.02 4.85
N ILE A 34 6.45 -7.65 5.87
CA ILE A 34 6.98 -6.97 7.06
C ILE A 34 8.43 -7.41 7.29
N HIS A 35 9.29 -6.45 7.60
CA HIS A 35 10.63 -6.68 8.11
C HIS A 35 10.72 -6.12 9.53
N MET A 36 11.05 -6.98 10.49
CA MET A 36 11.27 -6.62 11.90
C MET A 36 12.71 -6.92 12.31
N ASN A 37 13.25 -6.12 13.23
CA ASN A 37 14.51 -6.40 13.90
C ASN A 37 14.26 -6.62 15.39
N ILE A 38 14.25 -7.88 15.82
CA ILE A 38 13.99 -8.29 17.20
C ILE A 38 15.29 -8.89 17.74
N ASP A 39 15.82 -8.36 18.84
CA ASP A 39 17.05 -8.82 19.48
C ASP A 39 18.26 -8.90 18.53
N ASN A 40 18.42 -7.91 17.64
CA ASN A 40 19.45 -7.86 16.59
C ASN A 40 19.36 -9.00 15.55
N MET A 41 18.20 -9.66 15.44
CA MET A 41 17.92 -10.63 14.38
C MET A 41 16.84 -10.11 13.45
N ASP A 42 17.13 -10.14 12.14
CA ASP A 42 16.13 -9.82 11.12
C ASP A 42 15.10 -10.94 10.99
N LYS A 43 13.83 -10.55 11.05
CA LYS A 43 12.66 -11.41 10.84
C LYS A 43 11.86 -10.86 9.68
N TYR A 44 11.63 -11.71 8.69
CA TYR A 44 10.85 -11.38 7.51
C TYR A 44 9.53 -12.13 7.51
N ILE A 45 8.45 -11.45 7.12
CA ILE A 45 7.12 -12.03 6.98
C ILE A 45 6.70 -11.83 5.53
N CYS A 46 6.27 -12.89 4.84
CA CYS A 46 6.00 -12.82 3.41
C CYS A 46 4.60 -12.31 3.06
N SER A 47 3.63 -12.37 3.97
CA SER A 47 2.24 -11.98 3.67
C SER A 47 1.44 -11.64 4.92
N TYR A 48 0.31 -10.97 4.71
CA TYR A 48 -0.68 -10.70 5.76
C TYR A 48 -1.14 -11.97 6.49
N LEU A 49 -1.30 -13.09 5.77
CA LEU A 49 -1.69 -14.37 6.39
C LEU A 49 -0.64 -14.86 7.39
N CYS A 50 0.65 -14.68 7.08
CA CYS A 50 1.75 -14.99 8.00
C CYS A 50 1.90 -13.98 9.14
N CYS A 51 1.29 -12.79 9.01
CA CYS A 51 1.28 -11.77 10.05
C CYS A 51 0.13 -11.94 11.05
N LYS A 52 -0.93 -12.70 10.70
CA LYS A 52 -2.18 -12.73 11.48
C LYS A 52 -2.00 -13.10 12.96
N ASN A 53 -1.09 -14.03 13.26
CA ASN A 53 -0.85 -14.53 14.63
C ASN A 53 0.54 -14.12 15.13
N ILE A 54 1.11 -13.05 14.57
CA ILE A 54 2.48 -12.64 14.91
C ILE A 54 2.58 -12.12 16.35
N ASP A 55 1.48 -11.56 16.86
CA ASP A 55 1.31 -11.13 18.25
C ASP A 55 1.53 -12.27 19.25
N ASP A 56 1.08 -13.48 18.92
CA ASP A 56 1.24 -14.66 19.79
C ASP A 56 2.71 -15.09 19.88
N LYS A 57 3.52 -14.81 18.85
CA LYS A 57 4.89 -15.29 18.71
C LYS A 57 5.94 -14.29 19.19
N TYR A 58 5.70 -13.00 18.96
CA TYR A 58 6.64 -11.93 19.27
C TYR A 58 6.10 -10.91 20.30
N GLY A 59 4.85 -11.09 20.76
CA GLY A 59 4.18 -10.22 21.72
C GLY A 59 3.44 -9.05 21.06
N GLY A 60 2.47 -8.47 21.79
CA GLY A 60 1.64 -7.36 21.30
C GLY A 60 2.39 -6.08 20.92
N ASP A 61 3.63 -5.92 21.39
CA ASP A 61 4.49 -4.77 21.09
C ASP A 61 5.41 -4.99 19.87
N HIS A 62 5.24 -6.10 19.13
CA HIS A 62 6.12 -6.46 18.00
C HIS A 62 6.19 -5.39 16.90
N MET A 63 5.14 -4.58 16.74
CA MET A 63 5.07 -3.48 15.77
C MET A 63 6.13 -2.39 16.02
N ARG A 64 6.65 -2.26 17.24
CA ARG A 64 7.74 -1.30 17.56
C ARG A 64 9.07 -1.67 16.91
N TYR A 65 9.23 -2.92 16.52
CA TYR A 65 10.46 -3.47 15.94
C TYR A 65 10.42 -3.52 14.40
N VAL A 66 9.32 -3.07 13.79
CA VAL A 66 9.18 -3.01 12.33
C VAL A 66 10.14 -1.96 11.79
N VAL A 67 10.97 -2.35 10.82
CA VAL A 67 11.98 -1.48 10.20
C VAL A 67 11.40 -0.79 8.96
N ASN A 68 10.55 -1.48 8.20
CA ASN A 68 9.94 -0.96 6.99
C ASN A 68 8.68 -0.11 7.26
N ILE A 69 8.68 0.71 8.32
CA ILE A 69 7.55 1.56 8.74
C ILE A 69 7.08 2.47 7.60
N LYS A 70 8.00 2.92 6.73
CA LYS A 70 7.69 3.76 5.58
C LYS A 70 6.70 3.12 4.61
N ASP A 71 6.69 1.79 4.47
CA ASP A 71 5.76 1.07 3.59
C ASP A 71 4.31 1.11 4.13
N PHE A 72 4.15 1.36 5.43
CA PHE A 72 2.86 1.44 6.14
C PHE A 72 2.39 2.87 6.39
N GLN A 73 3.16 3.90 5.97
CA GLN A 73 2.77 5.30 6.13
C GLN A 73 1.62 5.71 5.18
N HIS A 74 1.29 4.85 4.22
CA HIS A 74 0.14 5.07 3.36
C HIS A 74 -1.10 4.46 4.01
N LEU A 75 -2.01 5.30 4.52
CA LEU A 75 -3.35 4.91 4.96
C LEU A 75 -4.17 4.19 3.86
N ARG A 76 -3.66 4.19 2.63
CA ARG A 76 -4.31 3.61 1.46
C ARG A 76 -3.36 2.63 0.77
N PRO A 77 -3.88 1.54 0.18
CA PRO A 77 -3.09 0.67 -0.67
C PRO A 77 -2.36 1.47 -1.74
N LEU A 78 -1.04 1.26 -1.88
CA LEU A 78 -0.24 1.85 -2.94
C LEU A 78 -0.83 1.45 -4.30
N LYS A 79 -1.45 2.40 -5.00
CA LYS A 79 -1.83 2.20 -6.40
C LYS A 79 -0.53 1.99 -7.18
N PRO A 80 -0.30 0.82 -7.82
CA PRO A 80 0.93 0.59 -8.56
C PRO A 80 1.08 1.65 -9.66
N SER A 81 2.30 2.15 -9.90
CA SER A 81 2.55 3.12 -10.96
C SER A 81 2.19 2.48 -12.30
N GLY A 82 1.15 2.98 -12.95
CA GLY A 82 0.60 2.36 -14.16
C GLY A 82 -0.77 1.71 -13.97
N TYR A 83 -1.38 1.81 -12.79
CA TYR A 83 -2.82 1.58 -12.63
C TYR A 83 -3.55 2.63 -13.48
N LYS A 84 -3.85 2.27 -14.73
CA LYS A 84 -4.89 2.95 -15.48
C LYS A 84 -6.13 2.78 -14.62
N GLU A 85 -6.64 3.87 -14.08
CA GLU A 85 -8.02 3.90 -13.62
C GLU A 85 -8.84 3.55 -14.84
N ASN A 86 -9.05 2.24 -15.07
CA ASN A 86 -10.14 1.79 -15.89
C ASN A 86 -11.35 2.30 -15.13
N LYS A 87 -11.80 3.50 -15.53
CA LYS A 87 -13.09 4.07 -15.23
C LYS A 87 -14.16 3.20 -15.90
N ASN A 88 -14.10 1.88 -15.70
CA ASN A 88 -15.27 1.04 -15.67
C ASN A 88 -15.98 1.43 -14.37
N LYS A 89 -16.44 2.69 -14.34
CA LYS A 89 -17.45 3.14 -13.40
C LYS A 89 -18.60 2.19 -13.71
N PHE A 90 -18.90 1.28 -12.80
CA PHE A 90 -20.07 0.43 -12.93
C PHE A 90 -21.26 1.37 -13.17
N SER A 91 -21.72 1.45 -14.42
CA SER A 91 -22.83 2.33 -14.79
C SER A 91 -24.10 1.57 -14.46
N LEU A 92 -24.73 1.94 -13.36
CA LEU A 92 -26.04 1.41 -13.00
C LEU A 92 -27.07 2.10 -13.88
N GLU A 93 -27.71 1.34 -14.77
CA GLU A 93 -28.81 1.86 -15.58
C GLU A 93 -30.07 1.97 -14.71
N TYR A 94 -30.73 3.12 -14.79
CA TYR A 94 -32.01 3.40 -14.13
C TYR A 94 -33.11 2.61 -14.84
N ASP A 95 -33.91 1.84 -14.08
CA ASP A 95 -34.95 0.98 -14.61
C ASP A 95 -36.32 1.55 -14.27
N TYR A 96 -37.04 2.12 -15.24
CA TYR A 96 -38.32 2.81 -15.00
C TYR A 96 -39.43 1.95 -14.38
N ILE A 97 -39.25 0.63 -14.31
CA ILE A 97 -40.26 -0.31 -13.79
C ILE A 97 -39.95 -0.70 -12.33
N ASN A 98 -38.68 -0.68 -11.93
CA ASN A 98 -38.24 -1.22 -10.65
C ASN A 98 -37.89 -0.11 -9.66
N GLU A 99 -38.91 0.37 -8.94
CA GLU A 99 -38.80 1.46 -7.97
C GLU A 99 -37.81 1.12 -6.84
N ASP A 100 -37.89 -0.09 -6.27
CA ASP A 100 -36.97 -0.57 -5.21
C ASP A 100 -35.50 -0.55 -5.66
N ARG A 101 -35.22 -0.98 -6.91
CA ARG A 101 -33.88 -0.94 -7.47
C ARG A 101 -33.39 0.50 -7.65
N ASN A 102 -34.27 1.40 -8.06
CA ASN A 102 -33.91 2.80 -8.27
C ASN A 102 -33.65 3.54 -6.95
N GLU A 103 -34.44 3.26 -5.91
CA GLU A 103 -34.20 3.78 -4.55
C GLU A 103 -32.83 3.31 -4.03
N PHE A 104 -32.49 2.04 -4.24
CA PHE A 104 -31.16 1.52 -3.91
C PHE A 104 -30.04 2.22 -4.69
N ILE A 105 -30.22 2.43 -5.99
CA ILE A 105 -29.25 3.16 -6.84
C ILE A 105 -29.06 4.60 -6.34
N GLU A 106 -30.14 5.30 -5.99
CA GLU A 106 -30.09 6.66 -5.44
C GLU A 106 -29.34 6.71 -4.11
N SER A 107 -29.57 5.72 -3.23
CA SER A 107 -28.84 5.60 -1.96
C SER A 107 -27.32 5.47 -2.14
N LEU A 108 -26.88 4.75 -3.18
CA LEU A 108 -25.46 4.60 -3.51
C LEU A 108 -24.84 5.92 -3.97
N TYR A 109 -25.55 6.68 -4.80
CA TYR A 109 -25.06 7.99 -5.25
C TYR A 109 -24.90 8.98 -4.10
N LEU A 110 -25.83 8.97 -3.14
CA LEU A 110 -25.76 9.83 -1.95
C LEU A 110 -24.58 9.48 -1.04
N GLU A 111 -24.31 8.18 -0.82
CA GLU A 111 -23.13 7.77 -0.05
C GLU A 111 -21.82 8.08 -0.77
N ASP A 112 -21.74 7.89 -2.09
CA ASP A 112 -20.56 8.28 -2.88
C ASP A 112 -20.29 9.78 -2.77
N GLU A 113 -21.33 10.62 -2.82
CA GLU A 113 -21.20 12.07 -2.62
C GLU A 113 -20.74 12.41 -1.20
N ARG A 114 -21.29 11.72 -0.19
CA ARG A 114 -20.89 11.88 1.22
C ARG A 114 -19.42 11.54 1.41
N MET A 115 -18.97 10.43 0.83
CA MET A 115 -17.57 9.99 0.89
C MET A 115 -16.65 10.95 0.16
N SER A 116 -17.04 11.46 -1.01
CA SER A 116 -16.25 12.45 -1.76
C SER A 116 -16.02 13.73 -0.95
N LYS A 117 -17.05 14.24 -0.26
CA LYS A 117 -16.91 15.42 0.62
C LYS A 117 -15.98 15.15 1.79
N LEU A 118 -16.05 13.95 2.37
CA LEU A 118 -15.14 13.52 3.43
C LEU A 118 -13.70 13.49 2.91
N GLU A 119 -13.46 12.93 1.72
CA GLU A 119 -12.12 12.88 1.11
C GLU A 119 -11.53 14.28 0.87
N GLU A 120 -12.34 15.24 0.44
CA GLU A 120 -11.92 16.64 0.28
C GLU A 120 -11.54 17.29 1.62
N GLU A 121 -12.33 17.08 2.67
CA GLU A 121 -12.07 17.61 4.01
C GLU A 121 -10.74 17.08 4.58
N TYR A 122 -10.51 15.77 4.48
CA TYR A 122 -9.25 15.16 4.91
C TYR A 122 -8.04 15.62 4.06
N SER A 123 -8.25 15.93 2.78
CA SER A 123 -7.21 16.51 1.92
C SER A 123 -6.79 17.90 2.37
N TYR A 124 -7.72 18.70 2.89
CA TYR A 124 -7.45 20.06 3.39
C TYR A 124 -6.71 20.05 4.74
N ILE A 125 -7.08 19.13 5.65
CA ILE A 125 -6.48 19.05 6.99
C ILE A 125 -4.99 18.62 6.93
N SER A 126 -4.57 17.88 5.91
CA SER A 126 -3.15 17.48 5.75
C SER A 126 -2.21 18.61 5.30
N SER A 127 -2.72 19.82 5.08
CA SER A 127 -1.93 20.97 4.60
C SER A 127 -1.84 22.15 5.58
N SER A 128 -2.55 22.12 6.72
CA SER A 128 -2.41 23.16 7.77
C SER A 128 -1.44 22.70 8.87
N SER A 129 -0.14 22.70 8.53
CA SER A 129 0.90 22.81 9.55
C SER A 129 1.00 24.28 9.96
N ASP A 130 0.07 24.76 10.79
CA ASP A 130 0.24 26.03 11.49
C ASP A 130 1.47 25.89 12.41
N SER A 131 2.58 26.48 11.99
CA SER A 131 3.76 26.66 12.82
C SER A 131 3.49 27.79 13.80
N ASP A 132 2.82 27.48 14.90
CA ASP A 132 2.83 28.31 16.09
C ASP A 132 4.13 28.03 16.86
N THR A 133 5.09 28.93 16.75
CA THR A 133 6.21 29.05 17.70
C THR A 133 6.23 30.47 18.23
N GLU A 134 6.02 30.58 19.54
CA GLU A 134 6.19 31.77 20.38
C GLU A 134 7.61 32.36 20.31
#